data_AF-A0A376B9K9-F1
#
_entry.id   AF-A0A376B9K9-F1
#
_cell.length_a   1.000
_cell.length_b   1.000
_cell.length_c   1.000
_cell.angle_alpha   90.00
_cell.angle_beta   90.00
_cell.angle_gamma   90.00
#
_symmetry.space_group_name_H-M   'P 1'
#
loop_
_entity.id
_entity.type
_entity.pdbx_description
1 polymer ?
#
loop_
_entity_poly.entity_id
_entity_poly.type
_entity_poly.pdbx_seq_one_letter_code
_entity_poly.pdbx_strand_id
1 'polypeptide(L)'
;MLSSTSRLKTTNKAITTQIQLVRNISRRRIAYPFYKFKKLGKTHEKQHDTNLKYAMRQFLGPRDYKGEYPFNKYFAVPTNHQPKYVTPDLERGLSLRDPITGQILEVGGSGSGRNTNLVPSSQSSRLSNEEDIQARINRQQTSNSAISNRRLQPFPANEFCQTNCIVGNELKEQIYQEIEVNHVSSQTVSQKYGLKIPRVEAIVKLMKIEHHWESTKSVIPDLQAMSETMYKMFPLFTPKQTSENLSEIPVPPKALTSRFMVLAESQPFGPVDASNVLGLEPAETTLEKLATLGEHSAHNISSASGSKNTKKHKVVYGVVNKGDKAILKFVNAKIGEVGYRYGAGNRDNKKDRKIGFNKLGQMIYI
;
A
#
# COMPACT_ATOMS: atom_id res chain seq x y z
N MET A 1 -12.27 -80.12 57.29
CA MET A 1 -12.22 -80.49 55.86
C MET A 1 -12.07 -79.23 55.03
N LEU A 2 -10.95 -79.16 54.29
CA LEU A 2 -10.63 -78.36 53.10
C LEU A 2 -11.21 -76.92 52.99
N SER A 3 -10.35 -75.95 53.28
CA SER A 3 -10.49 -74.53 52.93
C SER A 3 -10.20 -74.28 51.45
N SER A 4 -11.14 -73.70 50.70
CA SER A 4 -10.89 -73.17 49.36
C SER A 4 -11.35 -71.70 49.28
N THR A 5 -10.43 -70.78 49.57
CA THR A 5 -10.59 -69.35 49.32
C THR A 5 -10.27 -69.05 47.86
N SER A 6 -11.28 -68.60 47.12
CA SER A 6 -11.16 -68.16 45.71
C SER A 6 -10.34 -66.87 45.59
N ARG A 7 -9.16 -66.95 44.95
CA ARG A 7 -8.36 -65.79 44.56
C ARG A 7 -8.99 -65.07 43.36
N LEU A 8 -9.42 -63.83 43.58
CA LEU A 8 -9.75 -62.87 42.53
C LEU A 8 -8.47 -62.54 41.73
N LYS A 9 -8.48 -62.82 40.41
CA LYS A 9 -7.43 -62.41 39.48
C LYS A 9 -7.72 -60.97 39.01
N THR A 10 -7.07 -59.99 39.63
CA THR A 10 -6.98 -58.62 39.11
C THR A 10 -6.03 -58.58 37.91
N THR A 11 -6.58 -58.47 36.71
CA THR A 11 -5.81 -58.18 35.50
C THR A 11 -5.61 -56.67 35.36
N ASN A 12 -4.53 -56.14 35.92
CA ASN A 12 -4.07 -54.78 35.65
C ASN A 12 -3.52 -54.71 34.21
N LYS A 13 -4.39 -54.46 33.23
CA LYS A 13 -3.95 -54.01 31.90
C LYS A 13 -3.52 -52.54 32.04
N ALA A 14 -2.23 -52.33 32.22
CA ALA A 14 -1.62 -51.01 32.06
C ALA A 14 -1.90 -50.51 30.63
N ILE A 15 -2.76 -49.51 30.49
CA ILE A 15 -2.97 -48.79 29.24
C ILE A 15 -1.80 -47.83 29.12
N THR A 16 -0.71 -48.29 28.50
CA THR A 16 0.39 -47.42 28.10
C THR A 16 -0.10 -46.59 26.92
N THR A 17 -0.68 -45.42 27.19
CA THR A 17 -0.92 -44.40 26.15
C THR A 17 0.43 -43.94 25.62
N GLN A 18 0.88 -44.53 24.51
CA GLN A 18 1.99 -44.00 23.74
C GLN A 18 1.56 -42.63 23.19
N ILE A 19 2.00 -41.57 23.87
CA ILE A 19 1.90 -40.20 23.35
C ILE A 19 2.88 -40.14 22.18
N GLN A 20 2.37 -40.37 20.98
CA GLN A 20 3.15 -40.25 19.76
C GLN A 20 3.44 -38.76 19.54
N LEU A 21 4.67 -38.34 19.83
CA LEU A 21 5.19 -37.03 19.50
C LEU A 21 5.18 -36.86 17.97
N VAL A 22 4.11 -36.27 17.44
CA VAL A 22 4.03 -35.86 16.03
C VAL A 22 5.04 -34.73 15.81
N ARG A 23 6.24 -35.08 15.37
CA ARG A 23 7.23 -34.10 14.93
C ARG A 23 6.71 -33.46 13.64
N ASN A 24 6.27 -32.21 13.71
CA ASN A 24 5.97 -31.37 12.55
C ASN A 24 7.29 -31.01 11.83
N ILE A 25 7.90 -31.99 11.16
CA ILE A 25 9.03 -31.74 10.25
C ILE A 25 8.43 -31.07 9.01
N SER A 26 8.70 -29.78 8.84
CA SER A 26 8.34 -29.03 7.65
C SER A 26 9.11 -29.60 6.45
N ARG A 27 8.44 -30.43 5.65
CA ARG A 27 9.00 -30.93 4.38
C ARG A 27 9.09 -29.77 3.38
N ARG A 28 10.10 -29.78 2.51
CA ARG A 28 10.14 -28.90 1.33
C ARG A 28 8.89 -29.17 0.48
N ARG A 29 7.96 -28.21 0.42
CA ARG A 29 6.76 -28.28 -0.42
C ARG A 29 7.01 -27.52 -1.71
N ILE A 30 6.81 -28.19 -2.85
CA ILE A 30 6.77 -27.53 -4.15
C ILE A 30 5.48 -26.72 -4.21
N ALA A 31 5.57 -25.43 -4.57
CA ALA A 31 4.44 -24.51 -4.65
C ALA A 31 3.60 -24.74 -5.92
N TYR A 32 2.92 -25.89 -5.98
CA TYR A 32 1.89 -26.11 -6.99
C TYR A 32 0.71 -25.16 -6.78
N PRO A 33 -0.02 -24.77 -7.85
CA PRO A 33 -1.25 -24.01 -7.70
C PRO A 33 -2.22 -24.70 -6.73
N PHE A 34 -2.85 -23.89 -5.87
CA PHE A 34 -3.87 -24.37 -4.94
C PHE A 34 -5.17 -24.79 -5.66
N TYR A 35 -5.40 -24.25 -6.85
CA TYR A 35 -6.52 -24.57 -7.71
C TYR A 35 -6.24 -25.79 -8.59
N LYS A 36 -7.32 -26.40 -9.12
CA LYS A 36 -7.21 -27.58 -9.98
C LYS A 36 -6.66 -27.16 -11.35
N PHE A 37 -5.64 -27.87 -11.82
CA PHE A 37 -5.08 -27.73 -13.17
C PHE A 37 -4.83 -29.11 -13.77
N LYS A 38 -4.77 -29.19 -15.09
CA LYS A 38 -4.44 -30.46 -15.77
C LYS A 38 -2.98 -30.78 -15.52
N LYS A 39 -2.68 -31.99 -15.07
CA LYS A 39 -1.30 -32.44 -14.88
C LYS A 39 -0.79 -33.07 -16.17
N LEU A 40 0.53 -33.04 -16.38
CA LEU A 40 1.17 -33.77 -17.47
C LEU A 40 0.99 -35.27 -17.24
N GLY A 41 0.52 -35.98 -18.26
CA GLY A 41 0.55 -37.44 -18.32
C GLY A 41 1.89 -37.95 -18.85
N LYS A 42 1.89 -39.12 -19.50
CA LYS A 42 3.07 -39.60 -20.22
C LYS A 42 3.33 -38.71 -21.43
N THR A 43 4.47 -38.02 -21.45
CA THR A 43 4.94 -37.21 -22.58
C THR A 43 6.13 -37.87 -23.25
N HIS A 44 6.46 -37.42 -24.46
CA HIS A 44 7.67 -37.85 -25.15
C HIS A 44 8.93 -37.52 -24.34
N GLU A 45 9.90 -38.45 -24.29
CA GLU A 45 11.08 -38.38 -23.40
C GLU A 45 11.89 -37.08 -23.55
N LYS A 46 12.00 -36.57 -24.77
CA LYS A 46 12.75 -35.34 -25.09
C LYS A 46 12.05 -34.02 -24.70
N GLN A 47 10.80 -34.05 -24.24
CA GLN A 47 10.03 -32.82 -23.97
C GLN A 47 10.45 -32.13 -22.66
N HIS A 48 11.00 -32.89 -21.69
CA HIS A 48 11.48 -32.41 -20.38
C HIS A 48 10.58 -31.36 -19.70
N ASP A 49 9.27 -31.57 -19.80
CA ASP A 49 8.26 -30.63 -19.33
C ASP A 49 7.94 -30.87 -17.86
N THR A 50 7.53 -29.83 -17.14
CA THR A 50 7.21 -29.94 -15.71
C THR A 50 5.77 -29.54 -15.47
N ASN A 51 5.14 -30.14 -14.45
CA ASN A 51 3.76 -29.82 -14.09
C ASN A 51 3.55 -28.33 -13.78
N LEU A 52 4.57 -27.65 -13.26
CA LEU A 52 4.50 -26.22 -12.98
C LEU A 52 4.56 -25.37 -14.26
N LYS A 53 5.43 -25.73 -15.22
CA LYS A 53 5.44 -25.10 -16.55
C LYS A 53 4.11 -25.31 -17.28
N TYR A 54 3.53 -26.50 -17.16
CA TYR A 54 2.25 -26.82 -17.77
C TYR A 54 1.08 -26.05 -17.13
N ALA A 55 1.06 -25.92 -15.80
CA ALA A 55 0.09 -25.08 -15.10
C ALA A 55 0.20 -23.59 -15.52
N MET A 56 1.43 -23.08 -15.67
CA MET A 56 1.67 -21.72 -16.14
C MET A 56 1.13 -21.50 -17.55
N ARG A 57 1.32 -22.45 -18.48
CA ARG A 57 0.74 -22.37 -19.83
C ARG A 57 -0.78 -22.38 -19.82
N GLN A 58 -1.42 -23.15 -18.93
CA GLN A 58 -2.87 -23.14 -18.78
C GLN A 58 -3.38 -21.79 -18.26
N PHE A 59 -2.66 -21.17 -17.33
CA PHE A 59 -3.00 -19.84 -16.82
C PHE A 59 -2.80 -18.73 -17.87
N LEU A 60 -1.75 -18.82 -18.69
CA LEU A 60 -1.45 -17.82 -19.72
C LEU A 60 -2.34 -17.96 -20.96
N GLY A 61 -2.69 -19.18 -21.36
CA GLY A 61 -3.39 -19.45 -22.60
C GLY A 61 -2.45 -19.55 -23.82
N PRO A 62 -3.00 -19.67 -25.03
CA PRO A 62 -2.20 -19.71 -26.26
C PRO A 62 -1.50 -18.37 -26.49
N ARG A 63 -0.28 -18.46 -27.03
CA ARG A 63 0.56 -17.31 -27.36
C ARG A 63 0.43 -17.01 -28.85
N ASP A 64 0.20 -15.76 -29.19
CA ASP A 64 0.13 -15.31 -30.58
C ASP A 64 1.52 -15.20 -31.23
N TYR A 65 1.56 -15.01 -32.55
CA TYR A 65 2.81 -14.82 -33.30
C TYR A 65 3.61 -13.59 -32.84
N LYS A 66 2.93 -12.54 -32.36
CA LYS A 66 3.55 -11.36 -31.72
C LYS A 66 4.12 -11.66 -30.34
N GLY A 67 3.68 -12.75 -29.74
CA GLY A 67 4.04 -13.17 -28.39
C GLY A 67 3.12 -12.69 -27.28
N GLU A 68 1.94 -12.22 -27.65
CA GLU A 68 0.90 -11.74 -26.74
C GLU A 68 0.03 -12.91 -26.23
N TYR A 69 -0.67 -12.69 -25.11
CA TYR A 69 -1.59 -13.64 -24.51
C TYR A 69 -3.00 -13.03 -24.44
N PRO A 70 -3.66 -12.81 -25.59
CA PRO A 70 -4.91 -12.05 -25.65
C PRO A 70 -6.05 -12.69 -24.86
N PHE A 71 -6.03 -14.02 -24.71
CA PHE A 71 -7.04 -14.76 -23.97
C PHE A 71 -6.87 -14.67 -22.45
N ASN A 72 -5.76 -14.13 -21.94
CA ASN A 72 -5.60 -13.98 -20.50
C ASN A 72 -6.37 -12.74 -20.03
N LYS A 73 -7.29 -12.93 -19.07
CA LYS A 73 -8.02 -11.85 -18.40
C LYS A 73 -7.13 -10.68 -18.00
N TYR A 74 -5.92 -10.94 -17.51
CA TYR A 74 -5.04 -9.92 -16.95
C TYR A 74 -4.06 -9.31 -17.97
N PHE A 75 -4.15 -9.67 -19.26
CA PHE A 75 -3.26 -9.15 -20.30
C PHE A 75 -3.66 -7.73 -20.74
N ALA A 76 -4.93 -7.52 -21.05
CA ALA A 76 -5.44 -6.22 -21.50
C ALA A 76 -5.62 -5.25 -20.32
N VAL A 77 -5.21 -4.00 -20.54
CA VAL A 77 -5.33 -2.92 -19.56
C VAL A 77 -6.80 -2.47 -19.45
N PRO A 78 -7.35 -2.32 -18.23
CA PRO A 78 -8.72 -1.82 -18.07
C PRO A 78 -8.84 -0.34 -18.46
N THR A 79 -9.97 0.02 -19.08
CA THR A 79 -10.25 1.39 -19.58
C THR A 79 -11.40 2.09 -18.86
N ASN A 80 -11.92 1.51 -17.77
CA ASN A 80 -13.21 1.85 -17.15
C ASN A 80 -13.09 2.38 -15.71
N HIS A 81 -11.92 2.89 -15.30
CA HIS A 81 -11.63 3.33 -13.93
C HIS A 81 -11.85 2.24 -12.86
N GLN A 82 -11.83 0.97 -13.26
CA GLN A 82 -11.93 -0.16 -12.35
C GLN A 82 -10.68 -1.04 -12.51
N PRO A 83 -9.86 -1.15 -11.47
CA PRO A 83 -8.64 -1.94 -11.57
C PRO A 83 -8.98 -3.42 -11.69
N LYS A 84 -8.29 -4.09 -12.63
CA LYS A 84 -8.48 -5.52 -12.91
C LYS A 84 -7.51 -6.38 -12.10
N TYR A 85 -7.70 -6.40 -10.78
CA TYR A 85 -6.83 -7.15 -9.86
C TYR A 85 -7.07 -8.66 -9.88
N VAL A 86 -6.08 -9.40 -9.39
CA VAL A 86 -6.02 -10.86 -9.47
C VAL A 86 -6.99 -11.50 -8.47
N THR A 87 -7.82 -12.42 -8.96
CA THR A 87 -8.90 -13.09 -8.20
C THR A 87 -8.83 -14.62 -8.34
N PRO A 88 -7.70 -15.27 -7.98
CA PRO A 88 -7.47 -16.69 -8.26
C PRO A 88 -8.33 -17.60 -7.38
N ASP A 89 -8.74 -17.09 -6.21
CA ASP A 89 -9.64 -17.70 -5.23
C ASP A 89 -11.08 -17.79 -5.77
N LEU A 90 -11.58 -16.70 -6.35
CA LEU A 90 -12.94 -16.61 -6.90
C LEU A 90 -13.08 -17.36 -8.21
N GLU A 91 -12.10 -17.22 -9.10
CA GLU A 91 -12.12 -17.85 -10.43
C GLU A 91 -11.53 -19.28 -10.43
N ARG A 92 -11.05 -19.77 -9.28
CA ARG A 92 -10.44 -21.10 -9.12
C ARG A 92 -9.35 -21.37 -10.17
N GLY A 93 -8.57 -20.35 -10.49
CA GLY A 93 -7.50 -20.41 -11.49
C GLY A 93 -7.94 -20.38 -12.96
N LEU A 94 -9.22 -20.17 -13.25
CA LEU A 94 -9.74 -19.95 -14.61
C LEU A 94 -9.55 -18.49 -15.03
N SER A 95 -8.37 -18.18 -15.55
CA SER A 95 -7.97 -16.84 -16.02
C SER A 95 -8.33 -16.56 -17.48
N LEU A 96 -8.73 -17.57 -18.26
CA LEU A 96 -8.91 -17.41 -19.71
C LEU A 96 -10.28 -16.83 -20.06
N ARG A 97 -10.28 -15.81 -20.92
CA ARG A 97 -11.44 -15.06 -21.39
C ARG A 97 -11.35 -14.86 -22.89
N ASP A 98 -12.48 -14.89 -23.57
CA ASP A 98 -12.55 -14.42 -24.95
C ASP A 98 -12.34 -12.89 -24.97
N PRO A 99 -11.38 -12.36 -25.75
CA PRO A 99 -11.11 -10.92 -25.80
C PRO A 99 -12.28 -10.07 -26.31
N ILE A 100 -13.19 -10.64 -27.10
CA ILE A 100 -14.33 -9.91 -27.69
C ILE A 100 -15.57 -10.06 -26.80
N THR A 101 -15.91 -11.30 -26.42
CA THR A 101 -17.17 -11.58 -25.70
C THR A 101 -17.04 -11.59 -24.18
N GLY A 102 -15.82 -11.66 -23.64
CA GLY A 102 -15.56 -11.75 -22.19
C GLY A 102 -15.93 -13.11 -21.56
N GLN A 103 -16.36 -14.09 -22.35
CA GLN A 103 -16.80 -15.40 -21.86
C GLN A 103 -15.65 -16.22 -21.26
N ILE A 104 -15.95 -17.05 -20.25
CA ILE A 104 -14.97 -17.94 -19.60
C ILE A 104 -14.58 -19.09 -20.54
N LEU A 105 -13.28 -19.22 -20.78
CA LEU A 105 -12.72 -20.30 -21.57
C LEU A 105 -11.97 -21.29 -20.67
N GLU A 106 -12.03 -22.58 -21.03
CA GLU A 106 -11.26 -23.65 -20.42
C GLU A 106 -10.37 -24.32 -21.46
N VAL A 107 -9.21 -24.82 -21.02
CA VAL A 107 -8.35 -25.64 -21.89
C VAL A 107 -9.03 -26.98 -22.09
N GLY A 108 -9.38 -27.34 -23.33
CA GLY A 108 -10.03 -28.59 -23.71
C GLY A 108 -9.18 -29.84 -23.48
N GLY A 109 -9.81 -31.03 -23.46
CA GLY A 109 -9.16 -32.31 -23.16
C GLY A 109 -8.25 -32.87 -24.27
N SER A 110 -8.40 -32.40 -25.51
CA SER A 110 -7.87 -33.10 -26.70
C SER A 110 -6.58 -32.50 -27.29
N GLY A 111 -5.86 -31.65 -26.56
CA GLY A 111 -4.62 -31.03 -27.03
C GLY A 111 -3.38 -31.58 -26.31
N SER A 112 -2.89 -32.74 -26.73
CA SER A 112 -1.53 -33.19 -26.36
C SER A 112 -0.51 -32.52 -27.30
N GLY A 113 -0.25 -31.24 -27.10
CA GLY A 113 0.66 -30.46 -27.94
C GLY A 113 0.59 -28.96 -27.69
N ARG A 114 1.46 -28.18 -28.37
CA ARG A 114 1.55 -26.70 -28.27
C ARG A 114 0.25 -25.97 -28.63
N ASN A 115 -0.70 -26.65 -29.27
CA ASN A 115 -2.00 -26.10 -29.64
C ASN A 115 -3.04 -26.48 -28.59
N THR A 116 -3.40 -25.50 -27.75
CA THR A 116 -4.46 -25.65 -26.74
C THR A 116 -5.80 -25.31 -27.37
N ASN A 117 -6.68 -26.29 -27.54
CA ASN A 117 -8.06 -26.02 -27.95
C ASN A 117 -8.77 -25.37 -26.78
N LEU A 118 -9.19 -24.11 -26.94
CA LEU A 118 -10.02 -23.41 -25.97
C LEU A 118 -11.48 -23.79 -26.22
N VAL A 119 -12.17 -24.22 -25.16
CA VAL A 119 -13.58 -24.59 -25.21
C VAL A 119 -14.32 -23.69 -24.21
N PRO A 120 -15.53 -23.20 -24.53
CA PRO A 120 -16.37 -22.56 -23.53
C PRO A 120 -16.52 -23.46 -22.31
N SER A 121 -16.27 -22.93 -21.11
CA SER A 121 -16.32 -23.75 -19.89
C SER A 121 -17.71 -24.39 -19.73
N SER A 122 -17.79 -25.70 -19.49
CA SER A 122 -19.08 -26.38 -19.22
C SER A 122 -19.70 -25.96 -17.87
N GLN A 123 -18.88 -25.36 -17.00
CA GLN A 123 -19.34 -24.68 -15.79
C GLN A 123 -20.02 -23.32 -16.08
N SER A 124 -20.07 -22.88 -17.35
CA SER A 124 -20.71 -21.62 -17.74
C SER A 124 -22.19 -21.55 -17.37
N SER A 125 -22.91 -22.68 -17.32
CA SER A 125 -24.33 -22.71 -16.93
C SER A 125 -24.61 -22.27 -15.47
N ARG A 126 -23.58 -22.11 -14.62
CA ARG A 126 -23.71 -21.57 -13.25
C ARG A 126 -22.80 -20.37 -12.94
N LEU A 127 -21.98 -19.92 -13.90
CA LEU A 127 -20.91 -18.92 -13.72
C LEU A 127 -20.81 -17.94 -14.92
N SER A 128 -21.83 -17.87 -15.76
CA SER A 128 -21.74 -17.34 -17.13
C SER A 128 -21.40 -15.87 -17.22
N ASN A 129 -21.83 -15.01 -16.28
CA ASN A 129 -21.64 -13.59 -16.47
C ASN A 129 -20.59 -13.04 -15.50
N GLU A 130 -19.77 -12.10 -15.99
CA GLU A 130 -18.96 -11.24 -15.11
C GLU A 130 -19.89 -10.59 -14.06
N GLU A 131 -21.15 -10.33 -14.43
CA GLU A 131 -22.26 -9.96 -13.55
C GLU A 131 -22.62 -11.02 -12.49
N ASP A 132 -22.49 -12.32 -12.75
CA ASP A 132 -22.78 -13.40 -11.78
C ASP A 132 -21.63 -13.59 -10.78
N ILE A 133 -20.38 -13.44 -11.22
CA ILE A 133 -19.22 -13.39 -10.32
C ILE A 133 -19.29 -12.11 -9.49
N GLN A 134 -19.62 -10.97 -10.11
CA GLN A 134 -19.93 -9.73 -9.39
C GLN A 134 -21.12 -9.93 -8.45
N ALA A 135 -22.18 -10.64 -8.83
CA ALA A 135 -23.33 -10.91 -7.98
C ALA A 135 -22.99 -11.90 -6.85
N ARG A 136 -22.04 -12.83 -7.04
CA ARG A 136 -21.53 -13.70 -5.96
C ARG A 136 -20.63 -12.95 -4.99
N ILE A 137 -19.77 -12.07 -5.48
CA ILE A 137 -19.05 -11.08 -4.66
C ILE A 137 -20.09 -10.27 -3.87
N ASN A 138 -21.19 -9.86 -4.51
CA ASN A 138 -22.29 -9.13 -3.88
C ASN A 138 -23.12 -9.96 -2.89
N ARG A 139 -23.22 -11.28 -3.06
CA ARG A 139 -24.04 -12.18 -2.21
C ARG A 139 -23.29 -12.78 -1.02
N GLN A 140 -21.96 -12.95 -1.09
CA GLN A 140 -21.16 -13.51 0.01
C GLN A 140 -20.81 -12.49 1.10
N GLN A 141 -21.19 -11.21 0.93
CA GLN A 141 -20.88 -10.15 1.86
C GLN A 141 -22.10 -9.24 2.06
N THR A 142 -22.73 -9.33 3.23
CA THR A 142 -24.00 -8.66 3.59
C THR A 142 -23.84 -7.16 3.90
N SER A 143 -22.88 -6.47 3.28
CA SER A 143 -22.76 -5.01 3.34
C SER A 143 -22.17 -4.48 2.04
N ASN A 144 -22.78 -3.44 1.47
CA ASN A 144 -22.34 -2.80 0.22
C ASN A 144 -20.86 -2.32 0.25
N SER A 145 -20.25 -2.22 1.43
CA SER A 145 -18.85 -1.80 1.64
C SER A 145 -17.83 -2.91 1.33
N ALA A 146 -18.08 -4.16 1.70
CA ALA A 146 -17.09 -5.23 1.56
C ALA A 146 -16.83 -5.62 0.08
N ILE A 147 -17.87 -5.50 -0.75
CA ILE A 147 -17.85 -5.73 -2.20
C ILE A 147 -16.94 -4.73 -2.92
N SER A 148 -17.04 -3.45 -2.54
CA SER A 148 -16.22 -2.36 -3.08
C SER A 148 -14.75 -2.60 -2.73
N ASN A 149 -14.48 -3.05 -1.51
CA ASN A 149 -13.13 -3.29 -1.02
C ASN A 149 -12.40 -4.40 -1.80
N ARG A 150 -13.07 -5.49 -2.19
CA ARG A 150 -12.42 -6.58 -2.94
C ARG A 150 -11.99 -6.17 -4.34
N ARG A 151 -12.72 -5.26 -5.00
CA ARG A 151 -12.37 -4.75 -6.33
C ARG A 151 -11.10 -3.91 -6.30
N LEU A 152 -10.88 -3.19 -5.19
CA LEU A 152 -9.71 -2.33 -4.98
C LEU A 152 -8.54 -3.05 -4.31
N GLN A 153 -8.66 -4.35 -4.03
CA GLN A 153 -7.65 -5.17 -3.38
C GLN A 153 -6.71 -5.82 -4.42
N PRO A 154 -5.44 -5.36 -4.55
CA PRO A 154 -4.49 -5.94 -5.51
C PRO A 154 -4.11 -7.38 -5.20
N PHE A 155 -3.99 -7.74 -3.91
CA PHE A 155 -3.49 -9.04 -3.48
C PHE A 155 -4.55 -9.82 -2.72
N PRO A 156 -4.97 -11.01 -3.20
CA PRO A 156 -6.04 -11.78 -2.56
C PRO A 156 -5.71 -12.22 -1.12
N ALA A 157 -4.43 -12.38 -0.79
CA ALA A 157 -3.99 -12.83 0.53
C ALA A 157 -3.91 -11.70 1.59
N ASN A 158 -3.94 -10.43 1.17
CA ASN A 158 -3.84 -9.29 2.08
C ASN A 158 -5.04 -8.35 1.89
N GLU A 159 -6.02 -8.45 2.78
CA GLU A 159 -7.26 -7.66 2.74
C GLU A 159 -7.06 -6.18 3.07
N PHE A 160 -6.00 -5.86 3.84
CA PHE A 160 -5.71 -4.50 4.28
C PHE A 160 -5.01 -3.66 3.20
N CYS A 161 -4.36 -4.30 2.23
CA CYS A 161 -3.73 -3.60 1.12
C CYS A 161 -4.81 -3.25 0.08
N GLN A 162 -5.08 -1.96 -0.07
CA GLN A 162 -6.07 -1.43 -0.99
C GLN A 162 -5.47 -0.31 -1.84
N THR A 163 -5.97 -0.17 -3.05
CA THR A 163 -5.55 0.88 -3.97
C THR A 163 -6.19 2.20 -3.63
N ASN A 164 -5.38 3.26 -3.56
CA ASN A 164 -5.85 4.62 -3.36
C ASN A 164 -6.45 5.18 -4.67
N CYS A 165 -7.42 6.07 -4.55
CA CYS A 165 -8.05 6.75 -5.68
C CYS A 165 -7.14 7.82 -6.29
N ILE A 166 -7.22 8.00 -7.59
CA ILE A 166 -6.53 9.09 -8.31
C ILE A 166 -7.42 10.35 -8.33
N VAL A 167 -6.80 11.52 -8.26
CA VAL A 167 -7.53 12.79 -8.34
C VAL A 167 -7.76 13.12 -9.82
N GLY A 168 -9.01 13.46 -10.19
CA GLY A 168 -9.36 13.87 -11.55
C GLY A 168 -8.59 15.12 -11.97
N ASN A 169 -8.23 15.23 -13.26
CA ASN A 169 -7.42 16.36 -13.76
C ASN A 169 -8.11 17.71 -13.53
N GLU A 170 -9.43 17.78 -13.76
CA GLU A 170 -10.24 18.96 -13.47
C GLU A 170 -10.18 19.38 -12.00
N LEU A 171 -10.23 18.40 -11.09
CA LEU A 171 -10.18 18.65 -9.65
C LEU A 171 -8.79 19.12 -9.21
N LYS A 172 -7.72 18.61 -9.83
CA LYS A 172 -6.35 19.11 -9.58
C LYS A 172 -6.22 20.57 -9.97
N GLU A 173 -6.75 20.94 -11.13
CA GLU A 173 -6.76 22.32 -11.63
C GLU A 173 -7.55 23.25 -10.70
N GLN A 174 -8.72 22.81 -10.23
CA GLN A 174 -9.52 23.55 -9.25
C GLN A 174 -8.77 23.78 -7.93
N ILE A 175 -8.10 22.74 -7.41
CA ILE A 175 -7.27 22.85 -6.19
C ILE A 175 -6.13 23.84 -6.40
N TYR A 176 -5.47 23.80 -7.56
CA TYR A 176 -4.39 24.71 -7.91
C TYR A 176 -4.87 26.17 -7.96
N GLN A 177 -6.00 26.43 -8.63
CA GLN A 177 -6.60 27.76 -8.71
C GLN A 177 -7.01 28.30 -7.33
N GLU A 178 -7.59 27.47 -6.46
CA GLU A 178 -7.99 27.89 -5.12
C GLU A 178 -6.78 28.31 -4.25
N ILE A 179 -5.65 27.62 -4.36
CA ILE A 179 -4.48 27.87 -3.50
C ILE A 179 -3.60 28.98 -4.08
N GLU A 180 -3.30 28.95 -5.38
CA GLU A 180 -2.36 29.91 -5.99
C GLU A 180 -3.03 31.20 -6.43
N VAL A 181 -4.26 31.17 -6.95
CA VAL A 181 -4.95 32.37 -7.46
C VAL A 181 -5.82 32.99 -6.38
N ASN A 182 -6.65 32.18 -5.71
CA ASN A 182 -7.57 32.68 -4.69
C ASN A 182 -6.94 32.77 -3.29
N HIS A 183 -5.69 32.29 -3.13
CA HIS A 183 -4.94 32.30 -1.87
C HIS A 183 -5.70 31.69 -0.68
N VAL A 184 -6.53 30.68 -0.96
CA VAL A 184 -7.27 29.94 0.05
C VAL A 184 -6.30 29.01 0.80
N SER A 185 -6.47 28.88 2.12
CA SER A 185 -5.55 28.08 2.93
C SER A 185 -5.70 26.58 2.64
N SER A 186 -4.59 25.82 2.66
CA SER A 186 -4.62 24.37 2.40
C SER A 186 -5.54 23.60 3.35
N GLN A 187 -5.75 24.11 4.57
CA GLN A 187 -6.67 23.52 5.56
C GLN A 187 -8.11 23.56 5.08
N THR A 188 -8.54 24.71 4.58
CA THR A 188 -9.91 24.91 4.09
C THR A 188 -10.18 24.10 2.82
N VAL A 189 -9.20 24.06 1.90
CA VAL A 189 -9.26 23.20 0.69
C VAL A 189 -9.29 21.71 1.08
N SER A 190 -8.46 21.31 2.04
CA SER A 190 -8.41 19.95 2.60
C SER A 190 -9.76 19.52 3.16
N GLN A 191 -10.40 20.37 3.97
CA GLN A 191 -11.73 20.10 4.53
C GLN A 191 -12.81 20.07 3.45
N LYS A 192 -12.77 21.00 2.48
CA LYS A 192 -13.74 21.09 1.39
C LYS A 192 -13.77 19.82 0.54
N TYR A 193 -12.60 19.29 0.16
CA TYR A 193 -12.49 18.15 -0.75
C TYR A 193 -12.30 16.81 -0.03
N GLY A 194 -11.91 16.80 1.25
CA GLY A 194 -11.62 15.57 2.00
C GLY A 194 -10.27 14.94 1.62
N LEU A 195 -9.25 15.75 1.38
CA LEU A 195 -7.88 15.31 1.07
C LEU A 195 -6.92 15.77 2.16
N LYS A 196 -5.94 14.95 2.55
CA LYS A 196 -4.91 15.33 3.53
C LYS A 196 -4.09 16.52 3.01
N ILE A 197 -3.74 17.43 3.93
CA ILE A 197 -2.94 18.63 3.64
C ILE A 197 -1.66 18.34 2.84
N PRO A 198 -0.78 17.39 3.24
CA PRO A 198 0.42 17.09 2.46
C PRO A 198 0.11 16.58 1.04
N ARG A 199 -1.03 15.91 0.84
CA ARG A 199 -1.48 15.43 -0.47
C ARG A 199 -1.93 16.61 -1.34
N VAL A 200 -2.65 17.57 -0.77
CA VAL A 200 -3.04 18.82 -1.46
C VAL A 200 -1.81 19.62 -1.90
N GLU A 201 -0.81 19.77 -1.03
CA GLU A 201 0.44 20.46 -1.38
C GLU A 201 1.23 19.74 -2.46
N ALA A 202 1.28 18.40 -2.42
CA ALA A 202 1.89 17.61 -3.48
C ALA A 202 1.20 17.84 -4.82
N ILE A 203 -0.14 17.91 -4.85
CA ILE A 203 -0.89 18.22 -6.08
C ILE A 203 -0.50 19.59 -6.61
N VAL A 204 -0.50 20.63 -5.77
CA VAL A 204 -0.10 21.98 -6.18
C VAL A 204 1.32 22.01 -6.74
N LYS A 205 2.27 21.32 -6.09
CA LYS A 205 3.67 21.23 -6.56
C LYS A 205 3.78 20.51 -7.91
N LEU A 206 3.04 19.42 -8.09
CA LEU A 206 3.02 18.69 -9.36
C LEU A 206 2.40 19.54 -10.48
N MET A 207 1.30 20.24 -10.22
CA MET A 207 0.67 21.15 -11.20
C MET A 207 1.61 22.27 -11.64
N LYS A 208 2.39 22.87 -10.71
CA LYS A 208 3.43 23.86 -11.07
C LYS A 208 4.46 23.29 -12.05
N ILE A 209 4.88 22.04 -11.83
CA ILE A 209 5.83 21.35 -12.72
C ILE A 209 5.17 21.04 -14.06
N GLU A 210 3.92 20.56 -14.07
CA GLU A 210 3.17 20.26 -15.29
C GLU A 210 3.01 21.51 -16.16
N HIS A 211 2.58 22.65 -15.62
CA HIS A 211 2.51 23.91 -16.37
C HIS A 211 3.88 24.39 -16.88
N HIS A 212 4.95 24.17 -16.10
CA HIS A 212 6.31 24.45 -16.57
C HIS A 212 6.72 23.54 -17.74
N TRP A 213 6.32 22.28 -17.71
CA TRP A 213 6.61 21.33 -18.79
C TRP A 213 5.78 21.59 -20.05
N GLU A 214 4.54 22.03 -19.88
CA GLU A 214 3.67 22.47 -20.97
C GLU A 214 4.21 23.73 -21.65
N SER A 215 4.63 24.74 -20.87
CA SER A 215 5.21 25.97 -21.42
C SER A 215 6.53 25.72 -22.16
N THR A 216 7.35 24.78 -21.67
CA THR A 216 8.58 24.35 -22.33
C THR A 216 8.38 23.31 -23.44
N LYS A 217 7.15 22.83 -23.66
CA LYS A 217 6.79 21.74 -24.61
C LYS A 217 7.61 20.47 -24.42
N SER A 218 7.93 20.13 -23.17
CA SER A 218 8.71 18.92 -22.82
C SER A 218 7.87 17.64 -22.77
N VAL A 219 6.54 17.75 -22.89
CA VAL A 219 5.62 16.61 -22.81
C VAL A 219 5.55 15.87 -24.14
N ILE A 220 6.09 14.64 -24.16
CA ILE A 220 6.12 13.75 -25.32
C ILE A 220 4.75 13.05 -25.49
N PRO A 221 4.25 12.82 -26.71
CA PRO A 221 2.98 12.10 -26.93
C PRO A 221 2.88 10.73 -26.26
N ASP A 222 3.98 9.97 -26.21
CA ASP A 222 4.02 8.67 -25.53
C ASP A 222 3.78 8.79 -24.01
N LEU A 223 4.24 9.89 -23.39
CA LEU A 223 3.97 10.18 -21.98
C LEU A 223 2.49 10.51 -21.75
N GLN A 224 1.84 11.16 -22.71
CA GLN A 224 0.40 11.42 -22.65
C GLN A 224 -0.39 10.11 -22.79
N ALA A 225 0.00 9.23 -23.73
CA ALA A 225 -0.63 7.91 -23.87
C ALA A 225 -0.46 7.08 -22.58
N MET A 226 0.72 7.12 -21.96
CA MET A 226 0.98 6.47 -20.67
C MET A 226 0.13 7.09 -19.54
N SER A 227 0.01 8.41 -19.46
CA SER A 227 -0.77 9.07 -18.41
C SER A 227 -2.26 8.78 -18.55
N GLU A 228 -2.80 8.79 -19.77
CA GLU A 228 -4.19 8.45 -20.07
C GLU A 228 -4.52 6.98 -19.76
N THR A 229 -3.62 6.06 -20.10
CA THR A 229 -3.82 4.63 -19.79
C THR A 229 -3.84 4.41 -18.28
N MET A 230 -2.89 5.00 -17.54
CA MET A 230 -2.89 4.96 -16.06
C MET A 230 -4.15 5.60 -15.48
N TYR A 231 -4.59 6.74 -16.01
CA TYR A 231 -5.80 7.42 -15.57
C TYR A 231 -7.04 6.52 -15.68
N LYS A 232 -7.16 5.76 -16.77
CA LYS A 232 -8.26 4.82 -17.01
C LYS A 232 -8.17 3.53 -16.17
N MET A 233 -6.98 3.19 -15.66
CA MET A 233 -6.78 1.98 -14.84
C MET A 233 -7.26 2.15 -13.40
N PHE A 234 -7.06 3.34 -12.83
CA PHE A 234 -7.27 3.58 -11.40
C PHE A 234 -8.68 4.14 -11.11
N PRO A 235 -9.22 3.87 -9.90
CA PRO A 235 -10.48 4.46 -9.48
C PRO A 235 -10.35 5.97 -9.26
N LEU A 236 -11.36 6.72 -9.70
CA LEU A 236 -11.40 8.17 -9.53
C LEU A 236 -11.81 8.53 -8.10
N PHE A 237 -11.19 9.59 -7.59
CA PHE A 237 -11.54 10.21 -6.32
C PHE A 237 -12.77 11.08 -6.50
N THR A 238 -13.79 10.84 -5.69
CA THR A 238 -15.00 11.66 -5.63
C THR A 238 -15.11 12.29 -4.23
N PRO A 239 -15.18 13.64 -4.15
CA PRO A 239 -15.39 14.32 -2.88
C PRO A 239 -16.63 13.76 -2.18
N LYS A 240 -16.57 13.56 -0.86
CA LYS A 240 -17.59 12.94 0.02
C LYS A 240 -17.67 11.42 0.01
N GLN A 241 -17.47 10.74 -1.12
CA GLN A 241 -17.59 9.27 -1.17
C GLN A 241 -16.27 8.58 -0.80
N THR A 242 -15.15 9.09 -1.32
CA THR A 242 -13.82 8.50 -1.10
C THR A 242 -12.92 9.42 -0.28
N SER A 243 -13.51 10.24 0.60
CA SER A 243 -12.76 11.21 1.42
C SER A 243 -11.80 10.53 2.38
N GLU A 244 -10.61 11.10 2.52
CA GLU A 244 -9.60 10.66 3.48
C GLU A 244 -9.98 11.09 4.90
N ASN A 245 -9.52 10.35 5.91
CA ASN A 245 -9.69 10.76 7.29
C ASN A 245 -8.70 11.89 7.63
N LEU A 246 -9.24 13.08 7.87
CA LEU A 246 -8.48 14.30 8.20
C LEU A 246 -8.10 14.39 9.69
N SER A 247 -8.65 13.52 10.53
CA SER A 247 -8.42 13.49 11.98
C SER A 247 -7.34 12.52 12.44
N GLU A 248 -6.61 11.93 11.50
CA GLU A 248 -5.52 11.01 11.79
C GLU A 248 -4.32 11.72 12.42
N ILE A 249 -3.93 11.27 13.61
CA ILE A 249 -2.72 11.71 14.30
C ILE A 249 -1.74 10.54 14.45
N PRO A 250 -0.41 10.77 14.36
CA PRO A 250 0.57 9.74 14.62
C PRO A 250 0.55 9.35 16.10
N VAL A 251 0.54 8.06 16.40
CA VAL A 251 0.45 7.56 17.78
C VAL A 251 1.82 7.71 18.47
N PRO A 252 1.96 8.51 19.54
CA PRO A 252 3.21 8.64 20.27
C PRO A 252 3.47 7.39 21.14
N PRO A 253 4.75 7.05 21.43
CA PRO A 253 5.09 5.83 22.16
C PRO A 253 4.49 5.78 23.57
N LYS A 254 4.34 6.94 24.23
CA LYS A 254 3.71 7.02 25.57
C LYS A 254 2.23 6.60 25.56
N ALA A 255 1.52 6.77 24.43
CA ALA A 255 0.12 6.38 24.29
C ALA A 255 -0.06 4.88 23.98
N LEU A 256 0.99 4.19 23.53
CA LEU A 256 0.94 2.74 23.28
C LEU A 256 0.93 1.92 24.58
N THR A 257 1.42 2.49 25.69
CA THR A 257 1.41 1.82 27.00
C THR A 257 0.10 2.08 27.73
N SER A 258 -0.64 1.01 28.04
CA SER A 258 -1.86 1.10 28.84
C SER A 258 -1.54 1.48 30.29
N ARG A 259 -2.26 2.48 30.83
CA ARG A 259 -2.19 2.88 32.24
C ARG A 259 -3.58 2.80 32.85
N PHE A 260 -3.64 2.36 34.11
CA PHE A 260 -4.88 2.30 34.88
C PHE A 260 -4.71 3.20 36.10
N MET A 261 -5.73 3.99 36.41
CA MET A 261 -5.78 4.85 37.59
C MET A 261 -7.05 4.55 38.38
N VAL A 262 -6.93 4.51 39.70
CA VAL A 262 -8.07 4.42 40.60
C VAL A 262 -8.49 5.83 40.95
N LEU A 263 -9.74 6.17 40.64
CA LEU A 263 -10.35 7.47 40.89
C LEU A 263 -11.53 7.27 41.85
N ALA A 264 -11.95 8.32 42.54
CA ALA A 264 -13.18 8.27 43.31
C ALA A 264 -14.37 8.05 42.37
N GLU A 265 -15.39 7.32 42.82
CA GLU A 265 -16.56 6.95 41.99
C GLU A 265 -17.28 8.17 41.38
N SER A 266 -17.22 9.32 42.06
CA SER A 266 -17.84 10.58 41.62
C SER A 266 -16.92 11.48 40.79
N GLN A 267 -15.64 11.11 40.59
CA GLN A 267 -14.67 11.98 39.92
C GLN A 267 -14.75 11.81 38.39
N PRO A 268 -15.02 12.89 37.63
CA PRO A 268 -15.00 12.82 36.17
C PRO A 268 -13.56 12.66 35.65
N PHE A 269 -13.41 11.99 34.52
CA PHE A 269 -12.12 11.81 33.85
C PHE A 269 -12.25 12.03 32.34
N GLY A 270 -11.66 13.12 31.86
CA GLY A 270 -11.73 13.52 30.46
C GLY A 270 -10.46 13.24 29.64
N PRO A 271 -10.47 13.54 28.33
CA PRO A 271 -9.28 13.43 27.47
C PRO A 271 -8.11 14.32 27.91
N VAL A 272 -8.39 15.49 28.50
CA VAL A 272 -7.38 16.42 29.03
C VAL A 272 -6.69 15.85 30.27
N ASP A 273 -7.46 15.20 31.16
CA ASP A 273 -6.90 14.52 32.32
C ASP A 273 -6.05 13.32 31.88
N ALA A 274 -6.52 12.56 30.89
CA ALA A 274 -5.76 11.47 30.31
C ALA A 274 -4.44 11.94 29.68
N SER A 275 -4.43 13.07 28.96
CA SER A 275 -3.20 13.62 28.40
C SER A 275 -2.23 14.07 29.48
N ASN A 276 -2.72 14.65 30.57
CA ASN A 276 -1.92 15.03 31.73
C ASN A 276 -1.28 13.80 32.40
N VAL A 277 -2.04 12.72 32.57
CA VAL A 277 -1.55 11.44 33.12
C VAL A 277 -0.48 10.82 32.24
N LEU A 278 -0.60 10.93 30.91
CA LEU A 278 0.39 10.46 29.96
C LEU A 278 1.60 11.41 29.82
N GLY A 279 1.49 12.65 30.33
CA GLY A 279 2.48 13.71 30.12
C GLY A 279 2.63 14.03 28.64
N LEU A 280 1.50 14.18 27.96
CA LEU A 280 1.35 14.53 26.55
C LEU A 280 0.40 15.72 26.41
N GLU A 281 0.44 16.36 25.25
CA GLU A 281 -0.57 17.35 24.88
C GLU A 281 -1.88 16.65 24.48
N PRO A 282 -3.04 17.30 24.64
CA PRO A 282 -4.32 16.76 24.18
C PRO A 282 -4.33 16.48 22.67
N ALA A 283 -5.02 15.41 22.26
CA ALA A 283 -5.09 14.98 20.85
C ALA A 283 -5.56 16.10 19.91
N GLU A 284 -6.55 16.89 20.33
CA GLU A 284 -7.07 18.05 19.59
C GLU A 284 -5.96 19.06 19.26
N THR A 285 -5.19 19.48 20.27
CA THR A 285 -4.08 20.43 20.07
C THR A 285 -2.99 19.88 19.16
N THR A 286 -2.74 18.56 19.19
CA THR A 286 -1.77 17.93 18.30
C THR A 286 -2.26 17.89 16.84
N LEU A 287 -3.55 17.65 16.64
CA LEU A 287 -4.19 17.68 15.32
C LEU A 287 -4.15 19.09 14.74
N GLU A 288 -4.50 20.11 15.52
CA GLU A 288 -4.43 21.52 15.10
C GLU A 288 -3.00 21.90 14.68
N LYS A 289 -2.00 21.52 15.46
CA LYS A 289 -0.59 21.75 15.12
C LYS A 289 -0.24 21.10 13.78
N LEU A 290 -0.61 19.84 13.57
CA LEU A 290 -0.38 19.14 12.29
C LEU A 290 -1.09 19.83 11.13
N ALA A 291 -2.30 20.34 11.34
CA ALA A 291 -3.04 21.09 10.33
C ALA A 291 -2.33 22.40 9.94
N THR A 292 -1.59 23.02 10.86
CA THR A 292 -0.88 24.30 10.62
C THR A 292 0.50 24.16 9.99
N LEU A 293 1.06 22.96 9.88
CA LEU A 293 2.43 22.76 9.36
C LEU A 293 2.59 23.00 7.85
N GLY A 294 1.48 23.11 7.11
CA GLY A 294 1.51 23.26 5.66
C GLY A 294 2.09 24.60 5.16
N GLU A 295 2.75 24.59 4.00
CA GLU A 295 3.35 25.74 3.31
C GLU A 295 2.31 26.85 3.07
N HIS A 296 1.10 26.48 2.65
CA HIS A 296 -0.01 27.41 2.41
C HIS A 296 -1.06 27.40 3.55
N SER A 297 -0.63 27.15 4.79
CA SER A 297 -1.49 27.28 5.96
C SER A 297 -1.87 28.74 6.24
N ALA A 298 -3.03 28.99 6.84
CA ALA A 298 -3.49 30.34 7.19
C ALA A 298 -2.50 31.10 8.09
N HIS A 299 -1.76 30.37 8.92
CA HIS A 299 -0.71 30.93 9.77
C HIS A 299 0.51 31.39 8.94
N ASN A 300 0.87 30.70 7.86
CA ASN A 300 1.97 31.12 6.97
C ASN A 300 1.57 32.28 6.04
N ILE A 301 0.31 32.30 5.57
CA ILE A 301 -0.24 33.41 4.76
C ILE A 301 -0.26 34.73 5.57
N SER A 302 -0.65 34.67 6.85
CA SER A 302 -0.55 35.81 7.77
C SER A 302 0.89 36.09 8.27
N SER A 303 1.80 35.12 8.17
CA SER A 303 3.23 35.31 8.50
C SER A 303 4.04 35.96 7.37
N ALA A 304 3.49 36.04 6.15
CA ALA A 304 4.08 36.87 5.10
C ALA A 304 4.16 38.36 5.49
N SER A 305 3.38 38.79 6.50
CA SER A 305 3.47 40.11 7.12
C SER A 305 3.98 40.11 8.58
N GLY A 306 4.37 38.96 9.17
CA GLY A 306 4.70 38.95 10.60
C GLY A 306 5.18 37.63 11.19
N SER A 307 6.47 37.33 10.98
CA SER A 307 7.39 36.66 11.91
C SER A 307 6.78 35.89 13.10
N LYS A 308 6.81 34.55 13.08
CA LYS A 308 6.79 33.74 14.31
C LYS A 308 7.87 32.65 14.33
N ASN A 309 8.79 32.82 15.29
CA ASN A 309 9.51 31.80 16.06
C ASN A 309 10.41 30.76 15.38
N THR A 310 11.15 31.15 14.33
CA THR A 310 12.56 30.73 14.34
C THR A 310 13.27 31.72 15.25
N LYS A 311 13.97 31.26 16.30
CA LYS A 311 14.92 32.12 17.00
C LYS A 311 15.86 32.61 15.91
N LYS A 312 15.74 33.89 15.49
CA LYS A 312 16.58 34.46 14.44
C LYS A 312 18.01 34.41 14.96
N HIS A 313 18.75 33.38 14.58
CA HIS A 313 20.17 33.30 14.89
C HIS A 313 20.84 34.49 14.20
N LYS A 314 21.68 35.22 14.93
CA LYS A 314 22.48 36.28 14.32
C LYS A 314 23.40 35.62 13.29
N VAL A 315 23.21 35.95 12.01
CA VAL A 315 24.05 35.49 10.91
C VAL A 315 24.78 36.71 10.36
N VAL A 316 26.09 36.61 10.27
CA VAL A 316 26.97 37.64 9.69
C VAL A 316 27.60 37.05 8.44
N TYR A 317 27.61 37.82 7.35
CA TYR A 317 28.30 37.46 6.11
C TYR A 317 29.59 38.29 6.01
N GLY A 318 30.69 37.65 5.60
CA GLY A 318 31.95 38.35 5.34
C GLY A 318 31.86 39.25 4.11
N VAL A 319 32.72 40.27 4.06
CA VAL A 319 32.88 41.13 2.88
C VAL A 319 33.46 40.30 1.73
N VAL A 320 32.89 40.44 0.53
CA VAL A 320 33.31 39.71 -0.69
C VAL A 320 34.08 40.67 -1.58
N ASN A 321 35.39 40.42 -1.75
CA ASN A 321 36.25 41.22 -2.62
C ASN A 321 36.26 40.66 -4.05
N LYS A 322 36.64 41.52 -5.02
CA LYS A 322 36.76 41.13 -6.42
C LYS A 322 37.87 40.08 -6.58
N GLY A 323 37.50 38.84 -6.90
CA GLY A 323 38.40 37.69 -7.01
C GLY A 323 38.08 36.55 -6.05
N ASP A 324 37.23 36.79 -5.04
CA ASP A 324 36.82 35.76 -4.09
C ASP A 324 35.90 34.72 -4.72
N LYS A 325 36.13 33.44 -4.39
CA LYS A 325 35.37 32.30 -4.94
C LYS A 325 34.13 31.92 -4.12
N ALA A 326 34.06 32.36 -2.86
CA ALA A 326 33.02 31.93 -1.94
C ALA A 326 32.72 32.99 -0.88
N ILE A 327 31.49 32.98 -0.36
CA ILE A 327 31.03 33.87 0.71
C ILE A 327 31.15 33.12 2.04
N LEU A 328 31.83 33.73 3.02
CA LEU A 328 31.93 33.18 4.36
C LEU A 328 30.68 33.56 5.18
N LYS A 329 29.98 32.53 5.67
CA LYS A 329 28.77 32.67 6.49
C LYS A 329 29.09 32.30 7.95
N PHE A 330 28.90 33.25 8.85
CA PHE A 330 29.11 33.07 10.29
C PHE A 330 27.76 33.02 10.99
N VAL A 331 27.51 31.96 11.76
CA VAL A 331 26.27 31.78 12.52
C VAL A 331 26.59 31.79 14.01
N ASN A 332 25.97 32.70 14.76
CA ASN A 332 26.17 32.76 16.20
C ASN A 332 25.63 31.50 16.89
N ALA A 333 26.45 30.87 17.73
CA ALA A 333 26.12 29.65 18.43
C ALA A 333 26.73 29.63 19.83
N LYS A 334 26.08 28.94 20.78
CA LYS A 334 26.44 28.98 22.19
C LYS A 334 27.63 28.07 22.49
N ILE A 335 28.53 28.51 23.38
CA ILE A 335 29.66 27.71 23.87
C ILE A 335 29.11 26.47 24.58
N GLY A 336 29.67 25.29 24.28
CA GLY A 336 29.22 23.98 24.81
C GLY A 336 28.24 23.22 23.90
N GLU A 337 27.62 23.89 22.93
CA GLU A 337 26.72 23.27 21.92
C GLU A 337 27.35 23.19 20.52
N VAL A 338 28.60 23.66 20.36
CA VAL A 338 29.29 23.84 19.07
C VAL A 338 30.58 23.03 19.04
N GLY A 339 30.95 22.55 17.84
CA GLY A 339 32.15 21.76 17.60
C GLY A 339 31.90 20.25 17.62
N TYR A 340 32.83 19.49 17.04
CA TYR A 340 32.79 18.03 17.15
C TYR A 340 33.21 17.60 18.55
N ARG A 341 32.42 16.73 19.18
CA ARG A 341 32.68 16.26 20.55
C ARG A 341 33.96 15.41 20.59
N TYR A 342 34.84 15.72 21.54
CA TYR A 342 36.02 14.90 21.82
C TYR A 342 35.61 13.54 22.39
N GLY A 343 36.33 12.48 22.00
CA GLY A 343 36.06 11.11 22.47
C GLY A 343 34.80 10.47 21.89
N ALA A 344 34.20 11.04 20.84
CA ALA A 344 33.12 10.39 20.12
C ALA A 344 33.63 9.09 19.47
N GLY A 345 32.93 7.97 19.69
CA GLY A 345 33.33 6.68 19.14
C GLY A 345 33.23 6.66 17.61
N ASN A 346 34.31 6.24 16.93
CA ASN A 346 34.30 6.08 15.48
C ASN A 346 33.31 4.96 15.08
N ARG A 347 32.30 5.31 14.27
CA ARG A 347 31.25 4.40 13.79
C ARG A 347 31.51 3.87 12.38
N ASP A 348 32.59 4.28 11.71
CA ASP A 348 32.85 3.91 10.31
C ASP A 348 33.00 2.42 10.07
N ASN A 349 33.54 1.70 11.05
CA ASN A 349 33.71 0.25 11.00
C ASN A 349 32.47 -0.52 11.47
N LYS A 350 31.39 0.16 11.87
CA LYS A 350 30.16 -0.47 12.37
C LYS A 350 29.10 -0.53 11.27
N LYS A 351 28.21 -1.50 11.39
CA LYS A 351 27.07 -1.67 10.46
C LYS A 351 26.06 -0.53 10.57
N ASP A 352 26.01 0.15 11.71
CA ASP A 352 25.15 1.30 11.98
C ASP A 352 25.82 2.65 11.65
N ARG A 353 26.80 2.66 10.74
CA ARG A 353 27.44 3.90 10.28
C ARG A 353 26.43 4.83 9.62
N LYS A 354 26.61 6.13 9.83
CA LYS A 354 25.73 7.15 9.26
C LYS A 354 26.13 7.45 7.81
N ILE A 355 25.15 7.36 6.92
CA ILE A 355 25.30 7.67 5.50
C ILE A 355 24.30 8.77 5.17
N GLY A 356 24.77 9.82 4.51
CA GLY A 356 23.99 10.96 4.07
C GLY A 356 24.21 11.27 2.60
N PHE A 357 23.55 12.35 2.16
CA PHE A 357 23.67 12.85 0.80
C PHE A 357 23.99 14.34 0.82
N ASN A 358 24.88 14.77 -0.08
CA ASN A 358 25.22 16.18 -0.25
C ASN A 358 24.12 16.93 -1.02
N LYS A 359 24.23 18.27 -1.12
CA LYS A 359 23.33 19.11 -1.94
C LYS A 359 23.26 18.66 -3.41
N LEU A 360 24.33 18.05 -3.93
CA LEU A 360 24.40 17.51 -5.30
C LEU A 360 23.88 16.06 -5.41
N GLY A 361 23.40 15.44 -4.32
CA GLY A 361 22.91 14.06 -4.30
C GLY A 361 24.01 12.99 -4.19
N GLN A 362 25.26 13.36 -3.95
CA GLN A 362 26.37 12.42 -3.76
C GLN A 362 26.33 11.80 -2.36
N MET A 363 26.58 10.49 -2.26
CA MET A 363 26.67 9.78 -0.98
C MET A 363 27.90 10.22 -0.19
N ILE A 364 27.72 10.58 1.08
CA ILE A 364 28.78 11.02 1.99
C ILE A 364 28.61 10.32 3.34
N TYR A 365 29.70 9.99 4.02
CA TYR A 365 29.68 9.53 5.41
C TYR A 365 29.55 10.72 6.36
N ILE A 366 28.57 10.67 7.28
CA ILE A 366 28.25 11.78 8.21
C ILE A 366 28.98 11.64 9.53
#